data_AF-A0A0S6XHM1-F1
#
_entry.id   AF-A0A0S6XHM1-F1
#
_cell.length_a   1.000
_cell.length_b   1.000
_cell.length_c   1.000
_cell.angle_alpha   90.00
_cell.angle_beta   90.00
_cell.angle_gamma   90.00
#
_symmetry.space_group_name_H-M   'P 1'
#
loop_
_entity.id
_entity.type
_entity.pdbx_description
1 polymer ?
#
loop_
_entity_poly.entity_id
_entity_poly.type
_entity_poly.pdbx_seq_one_letter_code
_entity_poly.pdbx_strand_id
1 'polypeptide(L)'
;MWPIHLIGLSWCLPSVPMSAYLTLQLKSAGFTTFETSLLTIPAYVIFIIGLLTVTWVSERINERFLLATVSQLWCLPILVALLTLPIPRHHWVTWTLSILLYAMPYVHAILVAITSRNAGSVRTRTVASALYNMCVQASNVIGINIYRTPDKPYYFTGNKVLIALVCYNLLLFIGTKYFYVTVNKRRDVKWNALSKEEKEHYLATTTDKGNKRLDFRFAH
;
A
#
# COMPACT_ATOMS: atom_id res chain seq x y z
N MET A 1 -8.66 -0.89 -13.35
CA MET A 1 -9.01 -0.54 -11.96
C MET A 1 -8.79 -1.72 -11.01
N TRP A 2 -9.12 -2.96 -11.42
CA TRP A 2 -8.88 -4.17 -10.62
C TRP A 2 -7.51 -4.25 -9.91
N PRO A 3 -6.36 -4.00 -10.55
CA PRO A 3 -5.08 -4.07 -9.85
C PRO A 3 -4.98 -3.09 -8.67
N ILE A 4 -5.54 -1.87 -8.82
CA ILE A 4 -5.55 -0.86 -7.75
C ILE A 4 -6.46 -1.29 -6.59
N HIS A 5 -7.59 -1.93 -6.87
CA HIS A 5 -8.48 -2.47 -5.82
C HIS A 5 -7.83 -3.63 -5.07
N LEU A 6 -7.13 -4.53 -5.77
CA LEU A 6 -6.36 -5.61 -5.15
C LEU A 6 -5.22 -5.06 -4.27
N ILE A 7 -4.53 -4.02 -4.74
CA ILE A 7 -3.55 -3.30 -3.92
C ILE A 7 -4.23 -2.75 -2.69
N GLY A 8 -5.36 -2.04 -2.85
CA GLY A 8 -6.16 -1.49 -1.75
C GLY A 8 -6.53 -2.52 -0.67
N LEU A 9 -6.82 -3.76 -1.08
CA LEU A 9 -7.18 -4.86 -0.17
C LEU A 9 -6.00 -5.43 0.63
N SER A 10 -4.76 -5.21 0.21
CA SER A 10 -3.60 -5.97 0.70
C SER A 10 -2.44 -5.13 1.23
N TRP A 11 -2.26 -3.90 0.72
CA TRP A 11 -1.08 -3.10 1.01
C TRP A 11 -0.94 -2.64 2.47
N CYS A 12 -2.07 -2.45 3.19
CA CYS A 12 -2.08 -2.08 4.61
C CYS A 12 -1.82 -3.27 5.56
N LEU A 13 -2.06 -4.50 5.11
CA LEU A 13 -2.04 -5.69 5.98
C LEU A 13 -0.75 -5.85 6.81
N PRO A 14 0.46 -5.54 6.29
CA PRO A 14 1.70 -5.68 7.06
C PRO A 14 1.78 -4.82 8.33
N SER A 15 1.15 -3.63 8.35
CA SER A 15 1.25 -2.70 9.48
C SER A 15 0.03 -2.71 10.39
N VAL A 16 -1.13 -3.13 9.88
CA VAL A 16 -2.40 -3.09 10.64
C VAL A 16 -2.32 -3.87 11.96
N PRO A 17 -1.83 -5.12 12.03
CA PRO A 17 -1.75 -5.84 13.29
C PRO A 17 -0.84 -5.13 14.29
N MET A 18 0.30 -4.59 13.84
CA MET A 18 1.20 -3.84 14.71
C MET A 18 0.48 -2.61 15.28
N SER A 19 -0.29 -1.88 14.47
CA SER A 19 -1.05 -0.72 14.96
C SER A 19 -2.09 -1.05 16.02
N ALA A 20 -2.77 -2.20 15.91
CA ALA A 20 -3.80 -2.61 16.86
C ALA A 20 -3.21 -3.20 18.16
N TYR A 21 -2.07 -3.89 18.06
CA TYR A 21 -1.49 -4.64 19.18
C TYR A 21 -0.21 -4.01 19.76
N LEU A 22 0.23 -2.84 19.29
CA LEU A 22 1.48 -2.19 19.70
C LEU A 22 1.61 -2.12 21.23
N THR A 23 0.62 -1.54 21.91
CA THR A 23 0.66 -1.36 23.37
C THR A 23 0.68 -2.69 24.10
N LEU A 24 -0.06 -3.70 23.62
CA LEU A 24 -0.05 -5.05 24.20
C LEU A 24 1.32 -5.72 24.03
N GLN A 25 1.95 -5.55 22.87
CA GLN A 25 3.25 -6.11 22.58
C GLN A 25 4.35 -5.44 23.41
N LEU A 26 4.29 -4.13 23.60
CA LEU A 26 5.19 -3.40 24.49
C LEU A 26 5.00 -3.80 25.96
N LYS A 27 3.76 -4.00 26.43
CA LYS A 27 3.51 -4.54 27.78
C LYS A 27 4.07 -5.93 27.95
N SER A 28 3.89 -6.79 26.94
CA SER A 28 4.43 -8.16 26.95
C SER A 28 5.96 -8.18 26.88
N ALA A 29 6.57 -7.13 26.32
CA ALA A 29 7.99 -6.87 26.34
C ALA A 29 8.44 -6.13 27.62
N GLY A 30 7.65 -6.13 28.70
CA GLY A 30 8.10 -5.66 30.02
C GLY A 30 8.00 -4.16 30.30
N PHE A 31 7.39 -3.36 29.41
CA PHE A 31 7.09 -1.94 29.70
C PHE A 31 5.81 -1.79 30.52
N THR A 32 5.77 -0.79 31.39
CA THR A 32 4.56 -0.43 32.16
C THR A 32 3.49 0.20 31.26
N THR A 33 2.23 0.21 31.71
CA THR A 33 1.14 0.84 30.94
C THR A 33 1.41 2.31 30.63
N PHE A 34 1.96 3.06 31.58
CA PHE A 34 2.29 4.47 31.38
C PHE A 34 3.39 4.65 30.31
N GLU A 35 4.47 3.86 30.40
CA GLU A 35 5.55 3.87 29.40
C GLU A 35 5.02 3.49 28.01
N THR A 36 4.21 2.44 27.90
CA THR A 36 3.70 2.00 26.58
C THR A 36 2.92 3.08 25.85
N SER A 37 2.13 3.90 26.57
CA SER A 37 1.40 5.02 25.96
C SER A 37 2.35 6.10 25.46
N LEU A 38 3.35 6.49 26.27
CA LEU A 38 4.35 7.49 25.88
C LEU A 38 5.20 7.03 24.69
N LEU A 39 5.56 5.75 24.68
CA LEU A 39 6.37 5.09 23.67
C LEU A 39 5.65 4.95 22.31
N THR A 40 4.35 5.23 22.22
CA THR A 40 3.66 5.34 20.92
C THR A 40 3.92 6.67 20.21
N ILE A 41 4.23 7.74 20.94
CA ILE A 41 4.38 9.09 20.38
C ILE A 41 5.45 9.13 19.28
N PRO A 42 6.65 8.55 19.46
CA PRO A 42 7.66 8.54 18.39
C PRO A 42 7.20 7.82 17.13
N ALA A 43 6.36 6.78 17.26
CA ALA A 43 5.81 6.07 16.12
C ALA A 43 4.90 6.96 15.26
N TYR A 44 4.06 7.79 15.90
CA TYR A 44 3.26 8.79 15.19
C TYR A 44 4.11 9.87 14.53
N VAL A 45 5.16 10.36 15.19
CA VAL A 45 6.04 11.40 14.63
C VAL A 45 6.73 10.88 13.37
N ILE A 46 7.32 9.68 13.41
CA ILE A 46 7.99 9.08 12.25
C ILE A 46 6.97 8.81 11.13
N PHE A 47 5.76 8.34 11.49
CA PHE A 47 4.68 8.12 10.53
C PHE A 47 4.31 9.41 9.78
N ILE A 48 4.13 10.53 10.49
CA ILE A 48 3.79 11.83 9.90
C ILE A 48 4.91 12.32 8.97
N ILE A 49 6.17 12.26 9.42
CA ILE A 49 7.34 12.65 8.61
C ILE A 49 7.43 11.77 7.36
N GLY A 50 7.26 10.45 7.51
CA GLY A 50 7.31 9.49 6.42
C GLY A 50 6.21 9.73 5.38
N LEU A 51 4.98 10.00 5.83
CA LEU A 51 3.84 10.36 4.98
C LEU A 51 4.12 11.62 4.16
N LEU A 52 4.55 12.70 4.80
CA LEU A 52 4.84 13.97 4.11
C LEU A 52 5.98 13.80 3.11
N THR A 53 7.05 13.12 3.51
CA THR A 53 8.23 12.88 2.67
C THR A 53 7.84 12.07 1.43
N VAL A 54 7.16 10.93 1.60
CA VAL A 54 6.80 10.06 0.47
C VAL A 54 5.79 10.72 -0.46
N THR A 55 4.86 11.49 0.08
CA THR A 55 3.90 12.25 -0.74
C THR A 55 4.63 13.28 -1.61
N TRP A 56 5.53 14.08 -1.02
CA TRP A 56 6.32 15.07 -1.72
C TRP A 56 7.25 14.45 -2.78
N VAL A 57 7.95 13.37 -2.44
CA VAL A 57 8.82 12.62 -3.37
C VAL A 57 7.99 12.05 -4.53
N SER A 58 6.77 11.56 -4.27
CA SER A 58 5.89 11.02 -5.31
C SER A 58 5.44 12.05 -6.33
N GLU A 59 5.28 13.30 -5.94
CA GLU A 59 4.97 14.37 -6.87
C GLU A 59 6.18 14.75 -7.72
N ARG A 60 7.38 14.78 -7.12
CA ARG A 60 8.63 15.12 -7.81
C ARG A 60 9.07 14.09 -8.84
N ILE A 61 9.04 12.80 -8.49
CA ILE A 61 9.51 11.72 -9.38
C ILE A 61 8.42 11.29 -10.37
N ASN A 62 7.15 11.62 -10.08
CA ASN A 62 5.97 11.20 -10.85
C ASN A 62 5.82 9.67 -11.00
N GLU A 63 6.59 8.90 -10.23
CA GLU A 63 6.63 7.43 -10.20
C GLU A 63 5.97 6.92 -8.93
N ARG A 64 4.74 6.42 -9.06
CA ARG A 64 3.86 6.20 -7.90
C ARG A 64 3.90 4.76 -7.40
N PHE A 65 3.88 3.79 -8.31
CA PHE A 65 3.94 2.38 -7.92
C PHE A 65 5.33 1.97 -7.39
N LEU A 66 6.42 2.61 -7.85
CA LEU A 66 7.76 2.35 -7.32
C LEU A 66 7.90 2.82 -5.87
N LEU A 67 7.38 4.01 -5.53
CA LEU A 67 7.39 4.48 -4.15
C LEU A 67 6.51 3.63 -3.24
N ALA A 68 5.40 3.12 -3.76
CA ALA A 68 4.58 2.16 -3.03
C ALA A 68 5.29 0.82 -2.78
N THR A 69 6.28 0.46 -3.61
CA THR A 69 7.12 -0.72 -3.38
C THR A 69 8.11 -0.49 -2.22
N VAL A 70 8.60 0.74 -2.05
CA VAL A 70 9.50 1.11 -0.94
C VAL A 70 8.86 0.88 0.42
N SER A 71 7.56 1.15 0.58
CA SER A 71 6.87 0.89 1.86
C SER A 71 6.83 -0.60 2.21
N GLN A 72 6.70 -1.48 1.22
CA GLN A 72 6.74 -2.93 1.43
C GLN A 72 8.15 -3.42 1.71
N LEU A 73 9.16 -2.87 1.02
CA LEU A 73 10.57 -3.14 1.29
C LEU A 73 11.03 -2.66 2.67
N TRP A 74 10.39 -1.63 3.22
CA TRP A 74 10.61 -1.19 4.60
C TRP A 74 10.09 -2.22 5.61
N CYS A 75 8.89 -2.75 5.41
CA CYS A 75 8.28 -3.72 6.32
C CYS A 75 8.98 -5.09 6.32
N LEU A 76 9.49 -5.54 5.17
CA LEU A 76 10.08 -6.87 5.01
C LEU A 76 11.23 -7.18 6.00
N PRO A 77 12.33 -6.39 6.05
CA PRO A 77 13.44 -6.67 6.97
C PRO A 77 13.01 -6.55 8.43
N ILE A 78 12.06 -5.67 8.75
CA ILE A 78 11.57 -5.49 10.12
C ILE A 78 10.77 -6.70 10.58
N LEU A 79 9.88 -7.23 9.73
CA LEU A 79 9.12 -8.45 10.02
C LEU A 79 10.03 -9.68 10.12
N VAL A 80 11.05 -9.78 9.26
CA VAL A 80 12.07 -10.83 9.34
C VAL A 80 12.87 -10.72 10.64
N ALA A 81 13.26 -9.52 11.05
CA ALA A 81 13.94 -9.28 12.33
C ALA A 81 13.04 -9.66 13.52
N LEU A 82 11.76 -9.29 13.50
CA LEU A 82 10.78 -9.71 14.51
C LEU A 82 10.56 -11.22 14.57
N LEU A 83 10.73 -11.93 13.44
CA LEU A 83 10.62 -13.38 13.38
C LEU A 83 11.86 -14.09 13.91
N THR A 84 13.06 -13.55 13.65
CA THR A 84 14.36 -14.19 13.91
C THR A 84 15.00 -13.76 15.24
N LEU A 85 14.45 -12.76 15.91
CA LEU A 85 14.92 -12.27 17.21
C LEU A 85 15.02 -13.41 18.24
N PRO A 86 16.19 -13.60 18.89
CA PRO A 86 16.36 -14.61 19.93
C PRO A 86 15.45 -14.33 21.13
N ILE A 87 15.09 -15.42 21.81
CA ILE A 87 14.26 -15.40 23.02
C ILE A 87 15.20 -15.61 24.22
N PRO A 88 15.09 -14.82 25.30
CA PRO A 88 14.17 -13.70 25.53
C PRO A 88 14.53 -12.44 24.73
N ARG A 89 13.52 -11.69 24.29
CA ARG A 89 13.73 -10.48 23.46
C ARG A 89 14.08 -9.28 24.34
N HIS A 90 15.11 -8.53 23.95
CA HIS A 90 15.42 -7.26 24.60
C HIS A 90 14.28 -6.25 24.37
N HIS A 91 13.84 -5.59 25.44
CA HIS A 91 12.65 -4.73 25.45
C HIS A 91 12.79 -3.56 24.45
N TRP A 92 13.96 -2.91 24.44
CA TRP A 92 14.24 -1.79 23.52
C TRP A 92 14.34 -2.22 22.05
N VAL A 93 14.84 -3.42 21.76
CA VAL A 93 14.94 -3.90 20.37
C VAL A 93 13.54 -4.21 19.84
N THR A 94 12.70 -4.84 20.66
CA THR A 94 11.29 -5.09 20.34
C THR A 94 10.56 -3.77 20.10
N TRP A 95 10.77 -2.77 20.97
CA TRP A 95 10.20 -1.44 20.82
C TRP A 95 10.61 -0.77 19.50
N THR A 96 11.91 -0.72 19.18
CA THR A 96 12.40 -0.09 17.95
C THR A 96 11.80 -0.74 16.71
N LEU A 97 11.78 -2.07 16.63
CA LEU A 97 11.20 -2.77 15.47
C LEU A 97 9.68 -2.57 15.39
N SER A 98 8.97 -2.61 16.51
CA SER A 98 7.53 -2.36 16.55
C SER A 98 7.16 -0.94 16.11
N ILE A 99 7.94 0.06 16.55
CA ILE A 99 7.77 1.45 16.09
C ILE A 99 8.04 1.58 14.59
N LEU A 100 9.15 1.03 14.10
CA LEU A 100 9.51 1.17 12.69
C LEU A 100 8.51 0.47 11.78
N LEU A 101 7.92 -0.66 12.22
CA LEU A 101 6.87 -1.35 11.49
C LEU A 101 5.56 -0.55 11.49
N TYR A 102 5.20 0.05 12.63
CA TYR A 102 4.05 0.95 12.72
C TYR A 102 4.21 2.16 11.80
N ALA A 103 5.39 2.78 11.86
CA ALA A 103 5.72 4.00 11.14
C ALA A 103 6.16 3.75 9.69
N MET A 104 5.67 2.68 9.06
CA MET A 104 5.99 2.43 7.65
C MET A 104 5.57 3.65 6.80
N PRO A 105 6.30 3.96 5.73
CA PRO A 105 5.94 5.08 4.87
C PRO A 105 4.53 4.93 4.30
N TYR A 106 3.64 5.86 4.64
CA TYR A 106 2.21 5.74 4.35
C TYR A 106 1.88 6.20 2.94
N VAL A 107 1.54 5.26 2.05
CA VAL A 107 1.35 5.49 0.61
C VAL A 107 -0.12 5.64 0.20
N HIS A 108 -1.04 5.69 1.16
CA HIS A 108 -2.48 5.71 0.89
C HIS A 108 -2.90 6.89 0.01
N ALA A 109 -2.38 8.09 0.29
CA ALA A 109 -2.72 9.31 -0.46
C ALA A 109 -2.37 9.16 -1.96
N ILE A 110 -1.23 8.54 -2.26
CA ILE A 110 -0.78 8.25 -3.62
C ILE A 110 -1.76 7.30 -4.30
N LEU A 111 -2.16 6.22 -3.64
CA LEU A 111 -3.08 5.21 -4.19
C LEU A 111 -4.48 5.78 -4.44
N VAL A 112 -5.00 6.61 -3.53
CA VAL A 112 -6.27 7.34 -3.73
C VAL A 112 -6.16 8.27 -4.94
N ALA A 113 -5.06 9.01 -5.07
CA ALA A 113 -4.83 9.91 -6.20
C ALA A 113 -4.77 9.14 -7.53
N ILE A 114 -4.10 7.99 -7.59
CA ILE A 114 -4.05 7.13 -8.79
C ILE A 114 -5.43 6.58 -9.13
N THR A 115 -6.18 6.10 -8.13
CA THR A 115 -7.55 5.59 -8.31
C THR A 115 -8.40 6.63 -9.02
N SER A 116 -8.31 7.87 -8.55
CA SER A 116 -9.00 9.01 -9.13
C SER A 116 -8.57 9.31 -10.58
N ARG A 117 -7.25 9.36 -10.84
CA ARG A 117 -6.70 9.65 -12.18
C ARG A 117 -7.06 8.56 -13.20
N ASN A 118 -6.99 7.30 -12.80
CA ASN A 118 -7.19 6.14 -13.69
C ASN A 118 -8.66 5.77 -13.93
N ALA A 119 -9.61 6.42 -13.24
CA ALA A 119 -11.04 6.19 -13.45
C ALA A 119 -11.54 6.73 -14.80
N GLY A 120 -10.90 7.77 -15.35
CA GLY A 120 -11.13 8.28 -16.70
C GLY A 120 -12.42 9.08 -16.95
N SER A 121 -13.35 9.17 -15.99
CA SER A 121 -14.50 10.09 -16.05
C SER A 121 -14.97 10.50 -14.66
N VAL A 122 -15.72 11.59 -14.54
CA VAL A 122 -16.25 12.07 -13.23
C VAL A 122 -17.16 11.03 -12.59
N ARG A 123 -18.07 10.43 -13.36
CA ARG A 123 -19.00 9.39 -12.86
C ARG A 123 -18.26 8.15 -12.36
N THR A 124 -17.28 7.67 -13.12
CA THR A 124 -16.52 6.47 -12.75
C THR A 124 -15.53 6.74 -11.62
N ARG A 125 -15.07 7.98 -11.44
CA ARG A 125 -14.19 8.39 -10.34
C ARG A 125 -14.84 8.18 -8.97
N THR A 126 -16.09 8.61 -8.79
CA THR A 126 -16.79 8.46 -7.51
C THR A 126 -16.93 6.98 -7.13
N VAL A 127 -17.36 6.15 -8.08
CA VAL A 127 -17.52 4.70 -7.85
C VAL A 127 -16.17 4.01 -7.59
N ALA A 128 -15.14 4.35 -8.36
CA ALA A 128 -13.80 3.79 -8.18
C ALA A 128 -13.20 4.13 -6.81
N SER A 129 -13.34 5.38 -6.37
CA SER A 129 -12.87 5.80 -5.04
C SER A 129 -13.63 5.10 -3.90
N ALA A 130 -14.94 4.93 -4.03
CA ALA A 130 -15.74 4.20 -3.05
C ALA A 130 -15.33 2.72 -2.96
N LEU A 131 -15.19 2.04 -4.10
CA LEU A 131 -14.72 0.65 -4.17
C LEU A 131 -13.32 0.50 -3.58
N TYR A 132 -12.39 1.41 -3.90
CA TYR A 132 -11.06 1.39 -3.30
C TYR A 132 -11.11 1.56 -1.79
N ASN A 133 -11.91 2.50 -1.27
CA ASN A 133 -12.04 2.70 0.17
C ASN A 133 -12.61 1.46 0.87
N MET A 134 -13.63 0.81 0.29
CA MET A 134 -14.15 -0.46 0.80
C MET A 134 -13.09 -1.56 0.84
N CYS A 135 -12.23 -1.67 -0.18
CA CYS A 135 -11.10 -2.61 -0.16
C CYS A 135 -10.13 -2.30 0.99
N VAL A 136 -9.80 -1.03 1.23
CA VAL A 136 -8.92 -0.64 2.34
C VAL A 136 -9.55 -0.99 3.68
N GLN A 137 -10.84 -0.75 3.88
CA GLN A 137 -11.50 -1.12 5.14
C GLN A 137 -11.59 -2.63 5.33
N ALA A 138 -11.83 -3.40 4.27
CA ALA A 138 -11.74 -4.85 4.31
C ALA A 138 -10.33 -5.32 4.69
N SER A 139 -9.27 -4.65 4.20
CA SER A 139 -7.90 -4.93 4.60
C SER A 139 -7.67 -4.71 6.10
N ASN A 140 -8.24 -3.65 6.68
CA ASN A 140 -8.13 -3.37 8.11
C ASN A 140 -8.80 -4.48 8.94
N VAL A 141 -9.99 -4.93 8.53
CA VAL A 141 -10.71 -6.03 9.20
C VAL A 141 -9.91 -7.33 9.14
N ILE A 142 -9.35 -7.66 7.97
CA ILE A 142 -8.49 -8.85 7.83
C ILE A 142 -7.25 -8.71 8.71
N GLY A 143 -6.58 -7.55 8.66
CA GLY A 143 -5.33 -7.28 9.37
C GLY A 143 -5.45 -7.43 10.88
N ILE A 144 -6.50 -6.89 11.51
CA ILE A 144 -6.70 -7.01 12.97
C ILE A 144 -6.82 -8.49 13.40
N ASN A 145 -7.28 -9.37 12.52
CA ASN A 145 -7.46 -10.80 12.81
C ASN A 145 -6.22 -11.67 12.52
N ILE A 146 -5.12 -11.09 12.00
CA ILE A 146 -3.89 -11.85 11.71
C ILE A 146 -3.19 -12.27 13.00
N TYR A 147 -3.13 -11.38 13.99
CA TYR A 147 -2.53 -11.68 15.30
C TYR A 147 -3.55 -12.39 16.19
N ARG A 148 -3.22 -13.62 16.58
CA ARG A 148 -4.12 -14.50 17.33
C ARG A 148 -3.67 -14.67 18.77
N THR A 149 -4.62 -14.86 19.68
CA THR A 149 -4.36 -15.08 21.11
C THR A 149 -3.41 -16.25 21.40
N PRO A 150 -3.50 -17.42 20.74
CA PRO A 150 -2.60 -18.55 20.99
C PRO A 150 -1.14 -18.29 20.56
N ASP A 151 -0.91 -17.29 19.71
CA ASP A 151 0.42 -16.97 19.16
C ASP A 151 1.13 -15.88 20.02
N LYS A 152 0.50 -15.44 21.10
CA LYS A 152 1.10 -14.50 22.07
C LYS A 152 2.31 -15.12 22.78
N PRO A 153 3.30 -14.32 23.20
CA PRO A 153 3.42 -12.86 23.00
C PRO A 153 4.17 -12.46 21.72
N TYR A 154 4.73 -13.44 21.00
CA TYR A 154 5.72 -13.19 19.94
C TYR A 154 5.12 -13.12 18.54
N TYR A 155 3.92 -13.67 18.36
CA TYR A 155 3.14 -13.69 17.12
C TYR A 155 3.91 -14.28 15.92
N PHE A 156 4.59 -15.42 16.12
CA PHE A 156 5.43 -16.04 15.08
C PHE A 156 4.63 -16.41 13.83
N THR A 157 3.44 -16.97 14.02
CA THR A 157 2.56 -17.37 12.91
C THR A 157 2.04 -16.13 12.19
N GLY A 158 1.61 -15.12 12.95
CA GLY A 158 1.19 -13.83 12.41
C GLY A 158 2.29 -13.20 11.55
N ASN A 159 3.51 -13.09 12.08
CA ASN A 159 4.65 -12.51 11.37
C ASN A 159 5.02 -13.26 10.08
N LYS A 160 4.94 -14.60 10.07
CA LYS A 160 5.14 -15.40 8.83
C LYS A 160 4.09 -15.07 7.77
N VAL A 161 2.82 -14.96 8.16
CA VAL A 161 1.73 -14.58 7.25
C VAL A 161 1.96 -13.16 6.71
N LEU A 162 2.38 -12.22 7.56
CA LEU A 162 2.69 -10.86 7.14
C LEU A 162 3.84 -10.80 6.13
N ILE A 163 4.91 -11.59 6.33
CA ILE A 163 6.01 -11.68 5.36
C ILE A 163 5.50 -12.20 4.01
N ALA A 164 4.67 -13.25 4.00
CA ALA A 164 4.07 -13.77 2.77
C ALA A 164 3.20 -12.70 2.06
N LEU A 165 2.44 -11.92 2.83
CA LEU A 165 1.63 -10.81 2.29
C LEU A 165 2.49 -9.66 1.75
N VAL A 166 3.62 -9.34 2.39
CA VAL A 166 4.58 -8.36 1.87
C VAL A 166 5.15 -8.82 0.54
N CYS A 167 5.57 -10.09 0.42
CA CYS A 167 6.04 -10.65 -0.85
C CYS A 167 4.96 -10.62 -1.93
N TYR A 168 3.72 -10.96 -1.58
CA TYR A 168 2.57 -10.84 -2.48
C TYR A 168 2.37 -9.38 -2.94
N ASN A 169 2.43 -8.42 -2.02
CA ASN A 169 2.29 -7.00 -2.33
C ASN A 169 3.40 -6.49 -3.26
N LEU A 170 4.65 -6.91 -3.05
CA LEU A 170 5.76 -6.55 -3.93
C LEU A 170 5.51 -7.01 -5.37
N LEU A 171 5.09 -8.27 -5.54
CA LEU A 171 4.73 -8.81 -6.86
C LEU A 171 3.54 -8.07 -7.46
N LEU A 172 2.54 -7.72 -6.64
CA LEU A 172 1.35 -7.01 -7.09
C LEU A 172 1.67 -5.57 -7.53
N PHE A 173 2.54 -4.85 -6.83
CA PHE A 173 2.96 -3.50 -7.20
C PHE A 173 3.74 -3.50 -8.53
N ILE A 174 4.73 -4.39 -8.65
CA ILE A 174 5.54 -4.54 -9.87
C ILE A 174 4.64 -4.98 -11.04
N GLY A 175 3.79 -5.98 -10.81
CA GLY A 175 2.82 -6.48 -11.80
C GLY A 175 1.83 -5.42 -12.24
N THR A 176 1.35 -4.57 -11.31
CA THR A 176 0.45 -3.45 -11.62
C THR A 176 1.15 -2.40 -12.49
N LYS A 177 2.40 -2.03 -12.18
CA LYS A 177 3.18 -1.12 -13.03
C LYS A 177 3.37 -1.71 -14.42
N TYR A 178 3.80 -2.97 -14.51
CA TYR A 178 4.00 -3.65 -15.79
C TYR A 178 2.71 -3.73 -16.61
N PHE A 179 1.58 -4.03 -15.97
CA PHE A 179 0.26 -4.06 -16.59
C PHE A 179 -0.10 -2.71 -17.19
N TYR A 180 0.01 -1.61 -16.43
CA TYR A 180 -0.33 -0.28 -16.92
C TYR A 180 0.60 0.20 -18.03
N VAL A 181 1.91 -0.04 -17.93
CA VAL A 181 2.88 0.28 -18.99
C VAL A 181 2.57 -0.50 -20.26
N THR A 182 2.28 -1.80 -20.16
CA THR A 182 1.96 -2.64 -21.33
C THR A 182 0.66 -2.21 -22.00
N VAL A 183 -0.36 -1.89 -21.21
CA VAL A 183 -1.64 -1.38 -21.74
C VAL A 183 -1.44 -0.03 -22.44
N ASN A 184 -0.67 0.89 -21.85
CA ASN A 184 -0.34 2.17 -22.48
C ASN A 184 0.43 1.95 -23.78
N LYS A 185 1.50 1.14 -23.79
CA LYS A 185 2.27 0.82 -25.00
C LYS A 185 1.42 0.22 -26.12
N ARG A 186 0.54 -0.73 -25.80
CA ARG A 186 -0.38 -1.32 -26.80
C ARG A 186 -1.35 -0.29 -27.38
N ARG A 187 -1.80 0.67 -26.56
CA ARG A 187 -2.64 1.78 -27.02
C ARG A 187 -1.86 2.79 -27.84
N ASP A 188 -0.61 3.08 -27.48
CA ASP A 188 0.27 3.95 -28.26
C ASP A 188 0.54 3.39 -29.64
N VAL A 189 0.83 2.09 -29.77
CA VAL A 189 1.01 1.45 -31.08
C VAL A 189 -0.24 1.59 -31.95
N LYS A 190 -1.43 1.28 -31.41
CA LYS A 190 -2.68 1.42 -32.15
C LYS A 190 -3.01 2.87 -32.50
N TRP A 191 -2.82 3.79 -31.56
CA TRP A 191 -3.10 5.21 -31.76
C TRP A 191 -2.15 5.85 -32.77
N ASN A 192 -0.86 5.51 -32.72
CA ASN A 192 0.14 6.06 -33.63
C ASN A 192 0.06 5.46 -35.04
N ALA A 193 -0.54 4.29 -35.20
CA ALA A 193 -0.83 3.71 -36.51
C ALA A 193 -1.98 4.42 -37.26
N LEU A 194 -2.85 5.17 -36.54
CA LEU A 194 -3.94 5.92 -37.16
C LEU A 194 -3.42 7.21 -37.81
N SER A 195 -3.90 7.46 -39.03
CA SER A 195 -3.76 8.74 -39.71
C SER A 195 -4.48 9.86 -38.95
N LYS A 196 -4.21 11.12 -39.32
CA LYS A 196 -4.82 12.27 -38.65
C LYS A 196 -6.36 12.28 -38.81
N GLU A 197 -6.84 11.94 -40.00
CA GLU A 197 -8.27 11.84 -40.32
C GLU A 197 -8.95 10.71 -39.53
N GLU A 198 -8.30 9.56 -39.39
CA GLU A 198 -8.83 8.44 -38.59
C GLU A 198 -8.87 8.77 -37.09
N LYS A 199 -7.89 9.54 -36.58
CA LYS A 199 -7.92 10.02 -35.19
C LYS A 199 -9.08 10.98 -34.95
N GLU A 200 -9.28 11.94 -35.85
CA GLU A 200 -10.40 12.88 -35.77
C GLU A 200 -11.75 12.15 -35.88
N HIS A 201 -11.86 11.18 -36.80
CA HIS A 201 -13.02 10.33 -36.92
C HIS A 201 -13.28 9.54 -35.63
N TYR A 202 -12.27 8.88 -35.06
CA TYR A 202 -12.42 8.16 -33.79
C TYR A 202 -12.88 9.08 -32.65
N LEU A 203 -12.29 10.27 -32.52
CA LEU A 203 -12.68 11.21 -31.47
C LEU A 203 -14.13 11.70 -31.62
N ALA A 204 -14.64 11.79 -32.86
CA ALA A 204 -16.00 12.21 -33.15
C ALA A 204 -17.04 11.07 -33.00
N THR A 205 -16.67 9.83 -33.35
CA THR A 205 -17.63 8.71 -33.45
C THR A 205 -17.49 7.63 -32.38
N THR A 206 -16.44 7.68 -31.55
CA THR A 206 -16.19 6.61 -30.58
C THR A 206 -17.30 6.49 -29.53
N THR A 207 -17.70 5.25 -29.26
CA THR A 207 -18.60 4.90 -28.16
C THR A 207 -17.83 4.61 -26.86
N ASP A 208 -16.50 4.55 -26.92
CA ASP A 208 -15.64 4.29 -25.77
C ASP A 208 -15.70 5.45 -24.78
N LYS A 209 -15.97 5.14 -23.50
CA LYS A 209 -16.04 6.13 -22.43
C LYS A 209 -14.94 5.95 -21.40
N GLY A 210 -14.42 7.09 -20.93
CA GLY A 210 -13.42 7.17 -19.86
C GLY A 210 -12.14 6.40 -20.16
N ASN A 211 -11.75 5.51 -19.25
CA ASN A 211 -10.47 4.79 -19.35
C ASN A 211 -10.44 3.68 -20.42
N LYS A 212 -11.54 3.45 -21.15
CA LYS A 212 -11.61 2.54 -22.29
C LYS A 212 -11.10 3.17 -23.60
N ARG A 213 -11.10 4.50 -23.70
CA ARG A 213 -10.70 5.21 -24.93
C ARG A 213 -9.24 4.92 -25.32
N LEU A 214 -8.98 4.91 -26.63
CA LEU A 214 -7.65 4.69 -27.20
C LEU A 214 -6.65 5.81 -26.89
N ASP A 215 -7.11 7.05 -26.70
CA ASP A 215 -6.29 8.21 -26.34
C ASP A 215 -6.01 8.29 -24.82
N PHE A 216 -6.75 7.54 -24.00
CA PHE A 216 -6.54 7.54 -22.56
C PHE A 216 -5.25 6.80 -22.17
N ARG A 217 -4.42 7.44 -21.34
CA ARG A 217 -3.21 6.85 -20.74
C ARG A 217 -3.37 6.70 -19.24
N PHE A 218 -3.09 5.51 -18.73
CA PHE A 218 -3.10 5.26 -17.31
C PHE A 218 -1.85 5.87 -16.66
N ALA A 219 -2.04 6.53 -15.52
CA ALA A 219 -0.95 6.91 -14.64
C ALA A 219 -0.38 5.66 -13.97
N HIS A 220 0.95 5.55 -13.95
CA HIS A 220 1.72 4.48 -13.32
C HIS A 220 2.86 5.07 -12.46
#